data_AF-A0A9N8EDM4-F1
#
_entry.id   AF-A0A9N8EDM4-F1
#
_cell.length_a   1.000
_cell.length_b   1.000
_cell.length_c   1.000
_cell.angle_alpha   90.00
_cell.angle_beta   90.00
_cell.angle_gamma   90.00
#
_symmetry.space_group_name_H-M   'P 1'
#
loop_
_entity.id
_entity.type
_entity.pdbx_description
1 polymer ?
#
loop_
_entity_poly.entity_id
_entity_poly.type
_entity_poly.pdbx_seq_one_letter_code
_entity_poly.pdbx_strand_id
1 'polypeptide(L)'
;MSSFQTSFEVRVAKDTFKFNAAHFVAFKNFRERLHGHNYQVAVKLLGSRKIGHDGYVVDFGDIKAVTKKVCKSLNEHFLCPMLSDVITISVIDNNSNNNPELGDGAIVKLVCEDGAVFVFPKQDCLLLPLVHATAEELAIYLWGKILQGLDATFLRKRGIHTMEVTVAEAVGQEALFRHEIPSTNNMDEIALDVRTFIDSGEITPTPCFPVDGKKSCDGSCEASQKLFSAKLQQLADSLNSGKLQDKLPTGGITGEDLQKLIE
;
A
#
# COMPACT_ATOMS: atom_id res chain seq x y z
N MET A 1 8.06 32.20 -5.02
CA MET A 1 7.79 31.22 -6.09
C MET A 1 7.23 31.97 -7.29
N SER A 2 7.80 31.78 -8.48
CA SER A 2 7.22 32.33 -9.72
C SER A 2 5.96 31.54 -10.03
N SER A 3 4.79 32.19 -10.13
CA SER A 3 3.57 31.52 -10.55
C SER A 3 3.69 31.19 -12.04
N PHE A 4 3.94 29.92 -12.38
CA PHE A 4 3.90 29.49 -13.77
C PHE A 4 2.46 29.64 -14.30
N GLN A 5 2.28 30.49 -15.32
CA GLN A 5 0.99 30.56 -16.02
C GLN A 5 0.88 29.35 -16.95
N THR A 6 0.05 28.38 -16.59
CA THR A 6 -0.31 27.27 -17.47
C THR A 6 -1.20 27.79 -18.58
N SER A 7 -0.86 27.46 -19.83
CA SER A 7 -1.65 27.90 -20.99
C SER A 7 -1.96 26.79 -21.98
N PHE A 8 -1.18 25.71 -21.93
CA PHE A 8 -1.52 24.48 -22.60
C PHE A 8 -1.38 23.31 -21.65
N GLU A 9 -2.29 22.36 -21.77
CA GLU A 9 -2.17 21.05 -21.15
C GLU A 9 -2.35 19.98 -22.22
N VAL A 10 -1.61 18.89 -22.06
CA VAL A 10 -1.81 17.68 -22.83
C VAL A 10 -2.05 16.52 -21.90
N ARG A 11 -3.03 15.68 -22.22
CA ARG A 11 -3.31 14.45 -21.47
C ARG A 11 -3.33 13.28 -22.42
N VAL A 12 -2.56 12.25 -22.10
CA VAL A 12 -2.56 10.98 -22.84
C VAL A 12 -3.01 9.87 -21.90
N ALA A 13 -4.15 9.27 -22.24
CA ALA A 13 -4.68 8.07 -21.61
C ALA A 13 -5.00 7.07 -22.73
N LYS A 14 -4.44 5.86 -22.64
CA LYS A 14 -4.59 4.81 -23.63
C LYS A 14 -4.74 3.46 -22.94
N ASP A 15 -5.56 2.60 -23.52
CA ASP A 15 -5.73 1.20 -23.13
C ASP A 15 -4.42 0.40 -23.01
N THR A 16 -3.38 0.81 -23.75
CA THR A 16 -2.05 0.20 -23.66
C THR A 16 -1.24 0.62 -22.42
N PHE A 17 -1.67 1.66 -21.69
CA PHE A 17 -0.99 2.15 -20.49
C PHE A 17 -1.50 1.39 -19.26
N LYS A 18 -1.37 0.08 -19.28
CA LYS A 18 -1.92 -0.78 -18.24
C LYS A 18 -0.90 -1.81 -17.78
N PHE A 19 -1.09 -2.26 -16.55
CA PHE A 19 -0.38 -3.41 -16.00
C PHE A 19 -1.32 -4.19 -15.08
N ASN A 20 -1.30 -5.51 -15.22
CA ASN A 20 -2.08 -6.39 -14.37
C ASN A 20 -1.16 -6.88 -13.26
N ALA A 21 -1.50 -6.65 -12.00
CA ALA A 21 -0.64 -7.00 -10.89
C ALA A 21 -1.43 -7.47 -9.67
N ALA A 22 -0.81 -8.37 -8.91
CA ALA A 22 -1.32 -8.80 -7.62
C ALA A 22 -0.76 -7.91 -6.50
N HIS A 23 -1.54 -7.67 -5.46
CA HIS A 23 -1.12 -6.90 -4.30
C HIS A 23 -2.02 -7.18 -3.09
N PHE A 24 -1.61 -6.66 -1.95
CA PHE A 24 -2.48 -6.39 -0.82
C PHE A 24 -1.91 -5.21 -0.03
N VAL A 25 -2.80 -4.42 0.56
CA VAL A 25 -2.49 -3.32 1.46
C VAL A 25 -2.49 -3.83 2.91
N ALA A 26 -1.45 -3.46 3.63
CA ALA A 26 -1.36 -3.63 5.07
C ALA A 26 -0.83 -2.35 5.69
N PHE A 27 -1.46 -1.91 6.78
CA PHE A 27 -1.00 -0.84 7.64
C PHE A 27 -1.33 -1.21 9.09
N LYS A 28 -1.01 -0.36 10.06
CA LYS A 28 -1.11 -0.72 11.48
C LYS A 28 -2.51 -1.26 11.83
N ASN A 29 -2.56 -2.49 12.34
CA ASN A 29 -3.79 -3.21 12.72
C ASN A 29 -4.79 -3.49 11.57
N PHE A 30 -4.35 -3.42 10.31
CA PHE A 30 -5.18 -3.72 9.15
C PHE A 30 -4.39 -4.47 8.07
N ARG A 31 -5.03 -5.48 7.48
CA ARG A 31 -4.50 -6.20 6.33
C ARG A 31 -5.67 -6.70 5.49
N GLU A 32 -5.71 -6.30 4.23
CA GLU A 32 -6.68 -6.86 3.28
C GLU A 32 -6.19 -8.18 2.68
N ARG A 33 -7.09 -8.98 2.10
CA ARG A 33 -6.70 -10.25 1.45
C ARG A 33 -5.95 -9.99 0.13
N LEU A 34 -5.04 -10.90 -0.21
CA LEU A 34 -4.37 -10.92 -1.51
C LEU A 34 -5.40 -10.93 -2.64
N HIS A 35 -5.23 -10.03 -3.61
CA HIS A 35 -6.02 -9.95 -4.82
C HIS A 35 -5.20 -9.26 -5.91
N GLY A 36 -5.82 -8.72 -6.96
CA GLY A 36 -5.13 -7.96 -7.99
C GLY A 36 -6.04 -7.06 -8.80
N HIS A 37 -5.43 -6.19 -9.59
CA HIS A 37 -6.12 -5.23 -10.46
C HIS A 37 -5.52 -5.19 -11.86
N ASN A 38 -6.33 -4.71 -12.79
CA ASN A 38 -5.89 -4.24 -14.10
C ASN A 38 -5.66 -2.73 -13.98
N TYR A 39 -4.48 -2.33 -13.49
CA TYR A 39 -4.17 -0.92 -13.28
C TYR A 39 -4.11 -0.18 -14.61
N GLN A 40 -4.63 1.03 -14.64
CA GLN A 40 -4.64 1.90 -15.80
C GLN A 40 -3.95 3.23 -15.47
N VAL A 41 -3.02 3.65 -16.33
CA VAL A 41 -2.20 4.84 -16.15
C VAL A 41 -2.58 5.91 -17.17
N ALA A 42 -2.56 7.17 -16.75
CA ALA A 42 -2.61 8.33 -17.64
C ALA A 42 -1.55 9.35 -17.24
N VAL A 43 -1.07 10.11 -18.23
CA VAL A 43 -0.09 11.19 -18.01
C VAL A 43 -0.66 12.50 -18.53
N LYS A 44 -0.56 13.54 -17.72
CA LYS A 44 -0.87 14.92 -18.10
C LYS A 44 0.36 15.80 -17.91
N LEU A 45 0.65 16.64 -18.88
CA LEU A 45 1.77 17.59 -18.87
C LEU A 45 1.23 19.00 -19.05
N LEU A 46 1.67 19.91 -18.18
CA LEU A 46 1.25 21.31 -18.17
C LEU A 46 2.41 22.18 -18.64
N GLY A 47 2.15 22.95 -19.69
CA GLY A 47 3.12 23.82 -20.35
C GLY A 47 2.69 25.28 -20.35
N SER A 48 3.71 26.13 -20.47
CA SER A 48 3.55 27.58 -20.65
C SER A 48 3.14 27.94 -22.09
N ARG A 49 2.86 29.24 -22.32
CA ARG A 49 2.22 29.83 -23.52
C ARG A 49 2.85 29.55 -24.89
N LYS A 50 4.01 28.92 -24.98
CA LYS A 50 4.70 28.72 -26.26
C LYS A 50 4.59 27.27 -26.71
N ILE A 51 3.73 27.03 -27.70
CA ILE A 51 3.85 25.87 -28.58
C ILE A 51 5.18 26.01 -29.34
N GLY A 52 5.89 24.90 -29.55
CA GLY A 52 7.15 24.90 -30.28
C GLY A 52 6.95 25.33 -31.74
N HIS A 53 8.04 25.61 -32.45
CA HIS A 53 7.96 25.88 -33.90
C HIS A 53 7.39 24.69 -34.69
N ASP A 54 7.37 23.51 -34.08
CA ASP A 54 6.84 22.25 -34.56
C ASP A 54 5.33 22.09 -34.36
N GLY A 55 4.68 23.05 -33.70
CA GLY A 55 3.23 23.01 -33.45
C GLY A 55 2.83 22.15 -32.24
N TYR A 56 3.78 21.60 -31.47
CA TYR A 56 3.47 20.79 -30.29
C TYR A 56 3.87 21.46 -28.95
N VAL A 57 3.16 21.06 -27.89
CA VAL A 57 3.65 21.20 -26.51
C VAL A 57 4.73 20.12 -26.29
N VAL A 58 4.41 18.89 -26.68
CA VAL A 58 5.30 17.73 -26.76
C VAL A 58 4.63 16.69 -27.67
N ASP A 59 5.42 15.83 -28.32
CA ASP A 59 4.86 14.76 -29.14
C ASP A 59 4.19 13.70 -28.24
N PHE A 60 2.97 13.31 -28.57
CA PHE A 60 2.29 12.21 -27.88
C PHE A 60 3.01 10.87 -28.06
N GLY A 61 3.80 10.70 -29.12
CA GLY A 61 4.67 9.54 -29.34
C GLY A 61 5.63 9.31 -28.17
N ASP A 62 6.27 10.36 -27.67
CA ASP A 62 7.22 10.30 -26.55
C ASP A 62 6.53 9.81 -25.27
N ILE A 63 5.39 10.43 -24.94
CA ILE A 63 4.57 10.04 -23.77
C ILE A 63 4.12 8.58 -23.92
N LYS A 64 3.63 8.18 -25.09
CA LYS A 64 3.17 6.80 -25.34
C LYS A 64 4.29 5.79 -25.18
N ALA A 65 5.46 6.05 -25.75
CA ALA A 65 6.59 5.13 -25.71
C ALA A 65 7.06 4.90 -24.28
N VAL A 66 7.25 5.99 -23.52
CA VAL A 66 7.72 5.92 -22.13
C VAL A 66 6.68 5.29 -21.22
N THR A 67 5.44 5.78 -21.21
CA THR A 67 4.40 5.29 -20.29
C THR A 67 4.10 3.81 -20.53
N LYS A 68 4.03 3.36 -21.79
CA LYS A 68 3.84 1.95 -22.13
C LYS A 68 5.00 1.08 -21.63
N LYS A 69 6.24 1.54 -21.79
CA LYS A 69 7.44 0.82 -21.33
C LYS A 69 7.44 0.67 -19.81
N VAL A 70 7.12 1.74 -19.08
CA VAL A 70 7.03 1.72 -17.61
C VAL A 70 5.93 0.77 -17.16
N CYS A 71 4.70 0.87 -17.71
CA CYS A 71 3.61 -0.05 -17.36
C CYS A 71 4.00 -1.51 -17.61
N LYS A 72 4.63 -1.81 -18.74
CA LYS A 72 5.09 -3.17 -19.06
C LYS A 72 6.07 -3.73 -18.01
N SER A 73 6.89 -2.90 -17.38
CA SER A 73 7.81 -3.36 -16.34
C SER A 73 7.13 -3.76 -15.02
N LEU A 74 5.87 -3.38 -14.81
CA LEU A 74 5.08 -3.76 -13.63
C LEU A 74 4.14 -4.94 -13.91
N ASN A 75 3.89 -5.26 -15.18
CA ASN A 75 2.88 -6.24 -15.58
C ASN A 75 3.23 -7.66 -15.13
N GLU A 76 2.24 -8.43 -14.68
CA GLU A 76 2.34 -9.84 -14.29
C GLU A 76 3.24 -10.12 -13.08
N HIS A 77 3.28 -9.19 -12.12
CA HIS A 77 4.01 -9.38 -10.85
C HIS A 77 3.10 -9.19 -9.64
N PHE A 78 3.54 -9.73 -8.50
CA PHE A 78 3.14 -9.26 -7.18
C PHE A 78 3.91 -7.99 -6.82
N LEU A 79 3.21 -6.92 -6.47
CA LEU A 79 3.82 -5.65 -6.05
C LEU A 79 4.22 -5.75 -4.57
N CYS A 80 5.53 -5.89 -4.31
CA CYS A 80 6.06 -6.07 -2.97
C CYS A 80 6.53 -4.71 -2.39
N PRO A 81 5.88 -4.16 -1.35
CA PRO A 81 6.22 -2.86 -0.76
C PRO A 81 7.40 -2.97 0.22
N MET A 82 8.62 -2.81 -0.28
CA MET A 82 9.86 -3.05 0.47
C MET A 82 10.10 -2.11 1.66
N LEU A 83 9.38 -0.98 1.73
CA LEU A 83 9.48 0.01 2.81
C LEU A 83 8.31 -0.08 3.80
N SER A 84 7.51 -1.16 3.75
CA SER A 84 6.42 -1.37 4.68
C SER A 84 6.93 -1.42 6.13
N ASP A 85 6.23 -0.73 7.03
CA ASP A 85 6.51 -0.70 8.46
C ASP A 85 5.75 -1.77 9.25
N VAL A 86 4.84 -2.50 8.60
CA VAL A 86 4.00 -3.54 9.21
C VAL A 86 4.17 -4.93 8.58
N ILE A 87 4.97 -5.06 7.53
CA ILE A 87 5.30 -6.34 6.91
C ILE A 87 6.79 -6.61 7.07
N THR A 88 7.14 -7.73 7.71
CA THR A 88 8.52 -8.22 7.68
C THR A 88 8.77 -8.95 6.37
N ILE A 89 9.64 -8.39 5.52
CA ILE A 89 9.95 -8.93 4.20
C ILE A 89 11.37 -9.49 4.19
N SER A 90 11.56 -10.70 3.65
CA SER A 90 12.86 -11.34 3.52
C SER A 90 13.03 -11.97 2.14
N VAL A 91 14.16 -11.70 1.49
CA VAL A 91 14.56 -12.35 0.24
C VAL A 91 15.56 -13.45 0.58
N ILE A 92 15.23 -14.69 0.23
CA ILE A 92 16.01 -15.87 0.58
C ILE A 92 16.49 -16.53 -0.70
N ASP A 93 17.80 -16.60 -0.91
CA ASP A 93 18.41 -17.29 -2.04
C ASP A 93 18.69 -18.76 -1.63
N ASN A 94 18.09 -19.72 -2.34
CA ASN A 94 18.17 -21.16 -2.00
C ASN A 94 19.49 -21.82 -2.43
N ASN A 95 20.37 -21.12 -3.16
CA ASN A 95 21.66 -21.63 -3.65
C ASN A 95 22.67 -22.00 -2.56
N SER A 96 22.39 -21.71 -1.29
CA SER A 96 23.31 -21.98 -0.17
C SER A 96 22.98 -23.26 0.62
N ASN A 97 21.81 -23.87 0.40
CA ASN A 97 21.38 -25.03 1.17
C ASN A 97 21.05 -26.20 0.24
N ASN A 98 21.75 -27.32 0.41
CA ASN A 98 21.50 -28.61 -0.24
C ASN A 98 20.15 -29.23 0.20
N ASN A 99 19.05 -28.46 0.18
CA ASN A 99 17.72 -28.94 0.52
C ASN A 99 16.91 -29.17 -0.76
N PRO A 100 16.79 -30.43 -1.22
CA PRO A 100 16.16 -30.76 -2.50
C PRO A 100 14.63 -30.55 -2.54
N GLU A 101 14.00 -30.17 -1.42
CA GLU A 101 12.55 -29.92 -1.35
C GLU A 101 12.15 -28.49 -1.73
N LEU A 102 13.07 -27.53 -1.69
CA LEU A 102 12.84 -26.18 -2.21
C LEU A 102 13.46 -26.09 -3.61
N GLY A 103 12.64 -25.76 -4.61
CA GLY A 103 13.12 -25.57 -5.97
C GLY A 103 14.28 -24.56 -6.05
N ASP A 104 15.04 -24.64 -7.14
CA ASP A 104 16.32 -23.96 -7.40
C ASP A 104 16.25 -22.42 -7.54
N GLY A 105 15.17 -21.80 -7.03
CA GLY A 105 14.87 -20.37 -7.19
C GLY A 105 14.85 -19.63 -5.86
N ALA A 106 15.33 -18.39 -5.86
CA ALA A 106 15.17 -17.48 -4.74
C ALA A 106 13.68 -17.18 -4.47
N ILE A 107 13.34 -16.93 -3.20
CA ILE A 107 11.98 -16.64 -2.75
C ILE A 107 11.89 -15.30 -2.04
N VAL A 108 10.68 -14.74 -2.01
CA VAL A 108 10.31 -13.58 -1.18
C VAL A 108 9.30 -14.05 -0.15
N LYS A 109 9.63 -13.91 1.13
CA LYS A 109 8.77 -14.24 2.26
C LYS A 109 8.27 -12.96 2.93
N LEU A 110 6.96 -12.88 3.15
CA LEU A 110 6.29 -11.78 3.84
C LEU A 110 5.61 -12.32 5.10
N VAL A 111 5.82 -11.66 6.24
CA VAL A 111 5.15 -11.98 7.51
C VAL A 111 4.41 -10.73 7.99
N CYS A 112 3.08 -10.85 8.15
CA CYS A 112 2.19 -9.74 8.54
C CYS A 112 1.95 -9.69 10.07
N GLU A 113 1.49 -8.56 10.59
CA GLU A 113 1.19 -8.37 12.03
C GLU A 113 0.15 -9.36 12.57
N ASP A 114 -0.78 -9.83 11.73
CA ASP A 114 -1.81 -10.83 12.09
C ASP A 114 -1.29 -12.28 12.08
N GLY A 115 0.01 -12.48 11.83
CA GLY A 115 0.64 -13.79 11.73
C GLY A 115 0.50 -14.48 10.38
N ALA A 116 -0.19 -13.87 9.40
CA ALA A 116 -0.25 -14.40 8.04
C ALA A 116 1.13 -14.42 7.38
N VAL A 117 1.41 -15.48 6.61
CA VAL A 117 2.69 -15.67 5.91
C VAL A 117 2.42 -15.92 4.43
N PHE A 118 3.11 -15.16 3.57
CA PHE A 118 3.11 -15.35 2.12
C PHE A 118 4.52 -15.69 1.65
N VAL A 119 4.62 -16.61 0.69
CA VAL A 119 5.88 -16.98 0.05
C VAL A 119 5.66 -17.02 -1.45
N PHE A 120 6.45 -16.25 -2.18
CA PHE A 120 6.39 -16.16 -3.64
C PHE A 120 7.77 -16.46 -4.24
N PRO A 121 7.84 -17.03 -5.45
CA PRO A 121 9.07 -17.02 -6.23
C PRO A 121 9.54 -15.56 -6.43
N LYS A 122 10.84 -15.29 -6.24
CA LYS A 122 11.39 -13.94 -6.38
C LYS A 122 11.13 -13.34 -7.76
N GLN A 123 11.14 -14.16 -8.81
CA GLN A 123 10.89 -13.75 -10.18
C GLN A 123 9.44 -13.26 -10.41
N ASP A 124 8.49 -13.68 -9.58
CA ASP A 124 7.08 -13.27 -9.67
C ASP A 124 6.81 -12.02 -8.82
N CYS A 125 7.82 -11.50 -8.10
CA CYS A 125 7.71 -10.31 -7.26
C CYS A 125 8.45 -9.12 -7.87
N LEU A 126 7.79 -7.98 -7.91
CA LEU A 126 8.43 -6.70 -8.15
C LEU A 126 8.70 -6.01 -6.81
N LEU A 127 9.96 -5.95 -6.42
CA LEU A 127 10.40 -5.32 -5.18
C LEU A 127 10.42 -3.80 -5.36
N LEU A 128 9.41 -3.12 -4.83
CA LEU A 128 9.20 -1.68 -5.03
C LEU A 128 9.55 -0.88 -3.77
N PRO A 129 10.14 0.31 -3.90
CA PRO A 129 10.41 1.21 -2.77
C PRO A 129 9.13 1.94 -2.34
N LEU A 130 8.13 1.17 -1.91
CA LEU A 130 6.82 1.63 -1.43
C LEU A 130 6.64 1.22 0.01
N VAL A 131 5.90 2.01 0.77
CA VAL A 131 5.40 1.64 2.11
C VAL A 131 4.15 0.79 1.95
N HIS A 132 3.24 1.23 1.08
CA HIS A 132 1.99 0.56 0.77
C HIS A 132 1.83 0.40 -0.75
N ALA A 133 1.31 -0.73 -1.21
CA ALA A 133 1.02 -0.96 -2.63
C ALA A 133 -0.29 -0.30 -3.08
N THR A 134 -0.57 0.94 -2.67
CA THR A 134 -1.80 1.66 -3.01
C THR A 134 -1.69 2.42 -4.33
N ALA A 135 -2.82 2.84 -4.90
CA ALA A 135 -2.85 3.65 -6.11
C ALA A 135 -2.10 4.99 -5.95
N GLU A 136 -2.14 5.61 -4.77
CA GLU A 136 -1.46 6.87 -4.46
C GLU A 136 0.07 6.74 -4.49
N GLU A 137 0.62 5.75 -3.78
CA GLU A 137 2.07 5.53 -3.77
C GLU A 137 2.58 5.07 -5.14
N LEU A 138 1.81 4.24 -5.84
CA LEU A 138 2.09 3.89 -7.23
C LEU A 138 2.10 5.10 -8.14
N ALA A 139 1.22 6.10 -7.94
CA ALA A 139 1.21 7.31 -8.74
C ALA A 139 2.50 8.13 -8.54
N ILE A 140 3.04 8.22 -7.32
CA ILE A 140 4.33 8.86 -7.03
C ILE A 140 5.47 8.08 -7.69
N TYR A 141 5.52 6.77 -7.49
CA TYR A 141 6.55 5.91 -8.08
C TYR A 141 6.57 5.99 -9.61
N LEU A 142 5.39 5.88 -10.24
CA LEU A 142 5.23 5.94 -11.68
C LEU A 142 5.56 7.34 -12.23
N TRP A 143 5.26 8.41 -11.49
CA TRP A 143 5.70 9.76 -11.83
C TRP A 143 7.22 9.83 -11.96
N GLY A 144 7.96 9.30 -10.98
CA GLY A 144 9.43 9.26 -11.03
C GLY A 144 9.95 8.47 -12.24
N LYS A 145 9.40 7.27 -12.47
CA LYS A 145 9.81 6.41 -13.60
C LYS A 145 9.47 7.00 -14.97
N ILE A 146 8.33 7.65 -15.10
CA ILE A 146 7.90 8.29 -16.35
C ILE A 146 8.75 9.54 -16.60
N LEU A 147 9.03 10.35 -15.57
CA LEU A 147 9.89 11.52 -15.71
C LEU A 147 11.30 11.12 -16.15
N GLN A 148 11.86 10.06 -15.56
CA GLN A 148 13.16 9.52 -15.97
C GLN A 148 13.18 9.14 -17.45
N GLY A 149 12.10 8.55 -17.97
CA GLY A 149 12.02 8.19 -19.38
C GLY A 149 11.78 9.37 -20.33
N LEU A 150 11.08 10.41 -19.88
CA LEU A 150 10.77 11.61 -20.67
C LEU A 150 11.88 12.68 -20.63
N ASP A 151 12.79 12.60 -19.67
CA ASP A 151 13.87 13.55 -19.40
C ASP A 151 13.37 14.94 -18.93
N ALA A 152 13.74 15.34 -17.70
CA ALA A 152 13.26 16.58 -17.10
C ALA A 152 13.74 17.82 -17.87
N THR A 153 14.99 17.82 -18.34
CA THR A 153 15.58 18.91 -19.12
C THR A 153 14.89 19.08 -20.48
N PHE A 154 14.55 17.99 -21.15
CA PHE A 154 13.76 18.00 -22.38
C PHE A 154 12.40 18.65 -22.15
N LEU A 155 11.65 18.20 -21.14
CA LEU A 155 10.33 18.76 -20.81
C LEU A 155 10.43 20.26 -20.46
N ARG A 156 11.41 20.65 -19.63
CA ARG A 156 11.65 22.05 -19.27
C ARG A 156 12.01 22.91 -20.49
N LYS A 157 12.85 22.42 -21.41
CA LYS A 157 13.17 23.11 -22.68
C LYS A 157 11.94 23.32 -23.56
N ARG A 158 10.97 22.40 -23.49
CA ARG A 158 9.65 22.53 -24.15
C ARG A 158 8.69 23.46 -23.41
N GLY A 159 9.10 24.04 -22.29
CA GLY A 159 8.29 24.95 -21.48
C GLY A 159 7.27 24.23 -20.59
N ILE A 160 7.43 22.92 -20.39
CA ILE A 160 6.60 22.08 -19.51
C ILE A 160 7.16 22.19 -18.09
N HIS A 161 6.31 22.56 -17.15
CA HIS A 161 6.71 22.83 -15.77
C HIS A 161 6.16 21.82 -14.76
N THR A 162 5.07 21.12 -15.10
CA THR A 162 4.39 20.20 -14.18
C THR A 162 3.96 18.94 -14.92
N MET A 163 4.11 17.80 -14.26
CA MET A 163 3.59 16.51 -14.70
C MET A 163 2.61 15.96 -13.66
N GLU A 164 1.53 15.36 -14.15
CA GLU A 164 0.57 14.61 -13.35
C GLU A 164 0.48 13.18 -13.88
N VAL A 165 0.50 12.22 -12.97
CA VAL A 165 0.28 10.80 -13.24
C VAL A 165 -0.97 10.37 -12.52
N THR A 166 -1.88 9.74 -13.26
CA THR A 166 -3.09 9.10 -12.73
C THR A 166 -2.89 7.59 -12.72
N VAL A 167 -3.29 6.93 -11.63
CA VAL A 167 -3.33 5.47 -11.49
C VAL A 167 -4.74 5.07 -11.07
N ALA A 168 -5.40 4.27 -11.89
CA ALA A 168 -6.72 3.71 -11.59
C ALA A 168 -6.60 2.21 -11.34
N GLU A 169 -7.11 1.74 -10.20
CA GLU A 169 -7.20 0.31 -9.86
C GLU A 169 -8.53 -0.33 -10.29
N ALA A 170 -9.56 0.49 -10.48
CA ALA A 170 -10.86 0.11 -11.00
C ALA A 170 -11.50 1.27 -11.76
N VAL A 171 -12.53 0.97 -12.56
CA VAL A 171 -13.27 2.01 -13.29
C VAL A 171 -13.93 2.96 -12.28
N GLY A 172 -13.59 4.25 -12.38
CA GLY A 172 -14.11 5.29 -11.48
C GLY A 172 -13.37 5.42 -10.14
N GLN A 173 -12.27 4.70 -9.94
CA GLN A 173 -11.44 4.76 -8.73
C GLN A 173 -9.99 5.04 -9.13
N GLU A 174 -9.53 6.26 -8.89
CA GLU A 174 -8.23 6.73 -9.34
C GLU A 174 -7.53 7.63 -8.32
N ALA A 175 -6.22 7.46 -8.21
CA ALA A 175 -5.31 8.36 -7.52
C ALA A 175 -4.56 9.22 -8.54
N LEU A 176 -4.32 10.48 -8.20
CA LEU A 176 -3.60 11.43 -9.04
C LEU A 176 -2.44 12.04 -8.25
N PHE A 177 -1.23 11.92 -8.79
CA PHE A 177 -0.07 12.59 -8.25
C PHE A 177 0.41 13.66 -9.24
N ARG A 178 0.41 14.91 -8.79
CA ARG A 178 0.86 16.07 -9.58
C ARG A 178 2.03 16.74 -8.87
N HIS A 179 3.12 16.94 -9.61
CA HIS A 179 4.31 17.57 -9.06
C HIS A 179 5.04 18.42 -10.11
N GLU A 180 5.77 19.44 -9.64
CA GLU A 180 6.66 20.22 -10.50
C GLU A 180 7.80 19.36 -11.02
N ILE A 181 8.14 19.55 -12.29
CA ILE A 181 9.28 18.88 -12.92
C ILE A 181 10.55 19.57 -12.41
N PRO A 182 11.53 18.90 -11.81
CA PRO A 182 12.76 19.55 -11.35
C PRO A 182 13.56 20.20 -12.49
N SER A 183 14.46 21.13 -12.15
CA SER A 183 15.33 21.80 -13.14
C SER A 183 16.61 21.00 -13.46
N THR A 184 16.84 19.91 -12.74
CA THR A 184 18.03 19.04 -12.81
C THR A 184 17.67 17.72 -13.49
N ASN A 185 18.66 17.11 -14.14
CA ASN A 185 18.59 15.74 -14.67
C ASN A 185 19.29 14.71 -13.76
N ASN A 186 19.80 15.14 -12.60
CA ASN A 186 20.43 14.23 -11.67
C ASN A 186 19.38 13.26 -11.10
N MET A 187 19.52 11.97 -11.40
CA MET A 187 18.54 10.95 -11.00
C MET A 187 18.44 10.79 -9.48
N ASP A 188 19.52 11.03 -8.75
CA ASP A 188 19.50 10.98 -7.28
C ASP A 188 18.74 12.18 -6.67
N GLU A 189 18.66 13.30 -7.41
CA GLU A 189 17.87 14.48 -7.03
C GLU A 189 16.44 14.43 -7.58
N ILE A 190 16.19 13.66 -8.65
CA ILE A 190 14.87 13.47 -9.26
C ILE A 190 14.10 12.33 -8.60
N ALA A 191 14.79 11.32 -8.08
CA ALA A 191 14.18 10.18 -7.42
C ALA A 191 13.36 10.67 -6.23
N LEU A 192 12.05 10.84 -6.44
CA LEU A 192 11.11 10.98 -5.35
C LEU A 192 11.12 9.65 -4.61
N ASP A 193 11.86 9.61 -3.51
CA ASP A 193 11.69 8.58 -2.51
C ASP A 193 10.26 8.70 -1.97
N VAL A 194 9.45 7.67 -2.23
CA VAL A 194 8.02 7.68 -1.93
C VAL A 194 7.79 7.92 -0.45
N ARG A 195 8.58 7.25 0.41
CA ARG A 195 8.52 7.41 1.86
C ARG A 195 8.82 8.85 2.27
N THR A 196 9.96 9.40 1.86
CA THR A 196 10.38 10.76 2.18
C THR A 196 9.36 11.80 1.70
N PHE A 197 8.81 11.61 0.50
CA PHE A 197 7.79 12.51 -0.03
C PHE A 197 6.53 12.52 0.85
N ILE A 198 6.03 11.35 1.24
CA ILE A 198 4.85 11.21 2.09
C ILE A 198 5.12 11.77 3.49
N ASP A 199 6.25 11.40 4.10
CA ASP A 199 6.60 11.78 5.48
C ASP A 199 6.93 13.28 5.62
N SER A 200 7.27 13.97 4.52
CA SER A 200 7.49 15.42 4.53
C SER A 200 6.20 16.25 4.59
N GLY A 201 5.03 15.61 4.48
CA GLY A 201 3.74 16.26 4.59
C GLY A 201 3.42 16.73 6.01
N GLU A 202 2.76 17.89 6.13
CA GLU A 202 2.31 18.43 7.43
C GLU A 202 1.12 17.67 8.03
N ILE A 203 0.58 16.67 7.31
CA ILE A 203 -0.63 15.93 7.70
C ILE A 203 -0.24 14.50 8.10
N THR A 204 -0.50 14.14 9.35
CA THR A 204 -0.35 12.75 9.82
C THR A 204 -1.40 11.86 9.16
N PRO A 205 -0.99 10.78 8.45
CA PRO A 205 -1.93 9.82 7.89
C PRO A 205 -2.84 9.22 8.98
N THR A 206 -4.15 9.21 8.74
CA THR A 206 -5.14 8.60 9.62
C THR A 206 -5.83 7.42 8.93
N PRO A 207 -6.32 6.41 9.66
CA PRO A 207 -7.13 5.36 9.07
C PRO A 207 -8.32 5.95 8.31
N CYS A 208 -8.67 5.34 7.16
CA CYS A 208 -9.89 5.67 6.44
C CYS A 208 -11.12 5.56 7.35
N PHE A 209 -12.23 6.20 6.96
CA PHE A 209 -13.46 6.24 7.75
C PHE A 209 -13.78 4.88 8.41
N PRO A 210 -14.03 4.87 9.74
CA PRO A 210 -14.40 3.64 10.40
C PRO A 210 -15.67 3.10 9.75
N VAL A 211 -15.60 1.87 9.26
CA VAL A 211 -16.80 1.18 8.78
C VAL A 211 -17.70 0.98 9.99
N ASP A 212 -18.82 1.71 10.04
CA ASP A 212 -19.89 1.51 11.01
C ASP A 212 -20.28 0.03 11.01
N GLY A 213 -19.80 -0.72 12.01
CA GLY A 213 -19.94 -2.17 12.09
C GLY A 213 -18.75 -2.90 12.70
N LYS A 214 -17.55 -2.32 12.67
CA LYS A 214 -16.48 -2.73 13.60
C LYS A 214 -16.31 -1.63 14.62
N LYS A 215 -16.94 -1.80 15.79
CA LYS A 215 -16.50 -1.08 16.99
C LYS A 215 -14.98 -1.18 17.02
N SER A 216 -14.28 -0.05 17.03
CA SER A 216 -12.94 -0.04 17.57
C SER A 216 -13.05 -0.74 18.92
N CYS A 217 -12.29 -1.83 19.09
CA CYS A 217 -12.13 -2.43 20.40
C CYS A 217 -11.43 -1.36 21.25
N ASP A 218 -12.23 -0.59 21.97
CA ASP A 218 -11.86 0.47 22.90
C ASP A 218 -11.23 -0.12 24.17
N GLY A 219 -10.33 -1.10 24.05
CA GLY A 219 -9.72 -1.78 25.21
C GLY A 219 -10.72 -2.41 26.18
N SER A 220 -12.03 -2.38 25.90
CA SER A 220 -13.08 -2.95 26.76
C SER A 220 -13.01 -4.46 26.76
N CYS A 221 -12.37 -5.08 25.77
CA CYS A 221 -12.08 -6.51 25.78
C CYS A 221 -11.08 -6.86 26.89
N GLU A 222 -10.04 -6.05 27.15
CA GLU A 222 -9.13 -6.31 28.27
C GLU A 222 -9.81 -6.07 29.62
N ALA A 223 -10.64 -5.03 29.74
CA ALA A 223 -11.39 -4.78 30.97
C ALA A 223 -12.44 -5.89 31.23
N SER A 224 -13.12 -6.34 30.18
CA SER A 224 -14.10 -7.43 30.25
C SER A 224 -13.44 -8.79 30.47
N GLN A 225 -12.28 -9.05 29.87
CA GLN A 225 -11.48 -10.24 30.11
C GLN A 225 -10.90 -10.24 31.53
N LYS A 226 -10.39 -9.10 32.02
CA LYS A 226 -9.93 -8.97 33.43
C LYS A 226 -11.08 -9.17 34.41
N LEU A 227 -12.25 -8.59 34.16
CA LEU A 227 -13.44 -8.78 35.00
C LEU A 227 -13.93 -10.23 34.98
N PHE A 228 -13.94 -10.87 33.80
CA PHE A 228 -14.32 -12.27 33.65
C PHE A 228 -13.31 -13.21 34.33
N SER A 229 -12.01 -12.94 34.19
CA SER A 229 -10.93 -13.69 34.84
C SER A 229 -10.98 -13.56 36.35
N ALA A 230 -11.25 -12.35 36.86
CA ALA A 230 -11.40 -12.10 38.30
C ALA A 230 -12.63 -12.80 38.89
N LYS A 231 -13.76 -12.82 38.16
CA LYS A 231 -14.97 -13.55 38.57
C LYS A 231 -14.76 -15.06 38.55
N LEU A 232 -14.05 -15.60 37.56
CA LEU A 232 -13.67 -17.01 37.50
C LEU A 232 -12.73 -17.41 38.65
N GLN A 233 -11.77 -16.54 39.00
CA GLN A 233 -10.88 -16.80 40.13
C GLN A 233 -11.64 -16.79 41.47
N GLN A 234 -12.55 -15.83 41.69
CA GLN A 234 -13.41 -15.81 42.88
C GLN A 234 -14.29 -17.06 43.00
N LEU A 235 -14.82 -17.55 41.88
CA LEU A 235 -15.60 -18.79 41.86
C LEU A 235 -14.73 -20.01 42.20
N ALA A 236 -13.53 -20.10 41.62
CA ALA A 236 -12.58 -21.17 41.90
C ALA A 236 -12.14 -21.18 43.37
N ASP A 237 -11.85 -20.02 43.95
CA ASP A 237 -11.47 -19.89 45.36
C ASP A 237 -12.63 -20.24 46.31
N SER A 238 -13.87 -19.91 45.93
CA SER A 238 -15.08 -20.25 46.69
C SER A 238 -15.40 -21.76 46.68
N LEU A 239 -15.11 -22.44 45.56
CA LEU A 239 -15.20 -23.89 45.45
C LEU A 239 -14.11 -24.59 46.26
N ASN A 240 -12.86 -24.11 46.18
CA ASN A 240 -11.72 -24.69 46.88
C ASN A 240 -11.75 -24.47 48.40
N SER A 241 -12.41 -23.40 48.87
CA SER A 241 -12.60 -23.12 50.31
C SER A 241 -13.82 -23.83 50.92
N GLY A 242 -14.54 -24.66 50.16
CA GLY A 242 -15.68 -25.46 50.64
C GLY A 242 -16.96 -24.67 50.93
N LYS A 243 -16.97 -23.35 50.68
CA LYS A 243 -18.12 -22.46 50.99
C LYS A 243 -19.38 -22.73 50.14
N LEU A 244 -19.25 -23.50 49.07
CA LEU A 244 -20.33 -23.78 48.10
C LEU A 244 -20.79 -25.25 48.07
N GLN A 245 -20.21 -26.14 48.88
CA GLN A 245 -20.49 -27.59 48.81
C GLN A 245 -21.97 -27.97 49.01
N ASP A 246 -22.74 -27.18 49.76
CA ASP A 246 -24.16 -27.44 50.04
C ASP A 246 -25.15 -26.66 49.15
N LYS A 247 -24.67 -25.88 48.16
CA LYS A 247 -25.51 -25.02 47.30
C LYS A 247 -25.51 -25.39 45.82
N LEU A 248 -24.79 -26.44 45.41
CA LEU A 248 -24.79 -26.86 44.01
C LEU A 248 -26.03 -27.74 43.70
N PRO A 249 -26.82 -27.41 42.65
CA PRO A 249 -27.89 -28.29 42.18
C PRO A 249 -27.32 -29.61 41.66
N THR A 250 -28.03 -30.72 41.85
CA THR A 250 -27.61 -32.08 41.42
C THR A 250 -27.75 -32.34 39.91
N GLY A 251 -27.67 -31.28 39.09
CA GLY A 251 -27.79 -31.33 37.62
C GLY A 251 -26.87 -30.31 36.94
N GLY A 252 -26.82 -30.33 35.60
CA GLY A 252 -25.96 -29.45 34.80
C GLY A 252 -26.19 -27.97 35.09
N ILE A 253 -25.10 -27.24 35.35
CA ILE A 253 -25.12 -25.83 35.74
C ILE A 253 -25.27 -24.95 34.49
N THR A 254 -26.26 -24.06 34.48
CA THR A 254 -26.46 -23.09 33.40
C THR A 254 -25.70 -21.78 33.66
N GLY A 255 -25.57 -20.93 32.62
CA GLY A 255 -24.92 -19.62 32.77
C GLY A 255 -25.62 -18.67 33.75
N GLU A 256 -26.95 -18.80 33.92
CA GLU A 256 -27.72 -18.01 34.89
C GLU A 256 -27.52 -18.48 36.33
N ASP A 257 -27.33 -19.79 36.53
CA ASP A 257 -27.05 -20.36 37.86
C ASP A 257 -25.69 -19.87 38.38
N LEU A 258 -24.70 -19.79 37.49
CA LEU A 258 -23.38 -19.22 37.76
C LEU A 258 -23.44 -17.74 38.12
N GLN A 259 -24.31 -16.96 37.46
CA GLN A 259 -24.45 -15.54 37.75
C GLN A 259 -25.03 -15.29 39.15
N LYS A 260 -26.03 -16.07 39.58
CA LYS A 260 -26.61 -16.01 40.93
C LYS A 260 -25.68 -16.47 42.04
N LEU A 261 -24.66 -17.26 41.72
CA LEU A 261 -23.63 -17.72 42.65
C LEU A 261 -22.51 -16.69 42.87
N ILE A 262 -22.36 -15.74 41.94
CA ILE A 262 -21.31 -14.71 41.93
C ILE A 262 -21.81 -13.37 42.49
N GLU A 263 -23.13 -13.12 42.51
CA GLU A 263 -23.80 -12.00 43.21
C GLU A 263 -23.97 -12.26 44.72
#